data_AF-A0A559IVA1-F1
#
_entry.id   AF-A0A559IVA1-F1
#
_cell.length_a   1.000
_cell.length_b   1.000
_cell.length_c   1.000
_cell.angle_alpha   90.00
_cell.angle_beta   90.00
_cell.angle_gamma   90.00
#
_symmetry.space_group_name_H-M   'P 1'
#
loop_
_entity.id
_entity.type
_entity.pdbx_description
1 polymer ?
#
loop_
_entity_poly.entity_id
_entity_poly.type
_entity_poly.pdbx_seq_one_letter_code
_entity_poly.pdbx_strand_id
1 'polypeptide(L)'
;MNKENNFTLKDIIYKIKKSHLGARKLNNELILFPEIEAEVNSENIEYDKSAVRLYHNNGFNTHTSTFEDLKGKKFIWNSHYNENEEEAGYLYIQEHEEVTKGIIEIIEVDCNKIIFKWSGLANVFWNEKYGQDVPFETTFSVAMPRKINHILDGFKSSKVLIDGHTYFELINLKDFIFDLETISQTRQWNQFNSTLRFKLTYMDIDFFGGIEFSGGKNNYKTNFEKKCPLDVIFQGFDFNLEVKYLNFSFDVSLIN
;
A
#
# COMPACT_ATOMS: atom_id res chain seq x y z
N MET A 1 -0.80 -33.08 0.49
CA MET A 1 -0.46 -32.18 1.62
C MET A 1 -1.08 -30.83 1.34
N ASN A 2 -1.83 -30.26 2.28
CA ASN A 2 -2.30 -28.87 2.15
C ASN A 2 -1.06 -27.97 2.08
N LYS A 3 -0.83 -27.35 0.92
CA LYS A 3 0.26 -26.38 0.68
C LYS A 3 -0.04 -25.00 1.29
N GLU A 4 -1.24 -24.81 1.84
CA GLU A 4 -1.61 -23.58 2.53
C GLU A 4 -0.68 -23.34 3.72
N ASN A 5 -0.20 -22.10 3.84
CA ASN A 5 0.66 -21.60 4.92
C ASN A 5 2.10 -22.13 4.93
N ASN A 6 2.62 -22.54 3.77
CA ASN A 6 4.05 -22.80 3.60
C ASN A 6 4.64 -21.91 2.50
N PHE A 7 5.91 -21.55 2.66
CA PHE A 7 6.75 -20.96 1.62
C PHE A 7 7.83 -21.97 1.25
N THR A 8 7.87 -22.38 -0.01
CA THR A 8 8.89 -23.30 -0.52
C THR A 8 9.92 -22.49 -1.29
N LEU A 9 11.20 -22.58 -0.92
CA LEU A 9 12.32 -22.05 -1.69
C LEU A 9 13.15 -23.23 -2.18
N LYS A 10 13.05 -23.54 -3.47
CA LYS A 10 13.64 -24.72 -4.11
C LYS A 10 13.32 -26.02 -3.36
N ASP A 11 14.20 -26.46 -2.47
CA ASP A 11 14.09 -27.69 -1.69
C ASP A 11 13.83 -27.48 -0.19
N ILE A 12 13.76 -26.22 0.28
CA ILE A 12 13.47 -25.88 1.67
C ILE A 12 12.00 -25.45 1.81
N ILE A 13 11.34 -25.98 2.83
CA ILE A 13 9.95 -25.63 3.17
C ILE A 13 9.93 -24.87 4.50
N TYR A 14 9.55 -23.60 4.43
CA TYR A 14 9.33 -22.72 5.57
C TYR A 14 7.85 -22.71 5.94
N LYS A 15 7.56 -22.68 7.23
CA LYS A 15 6.20 -22.51 7.76
C LYS A 15 5.91 -21.02 7.91
N ILE A 16 4.83 -20.55 7.30
CA ILE A 16 4.41 -19.15 7.43
C ILE A 16 3.98 -18.87 8.87
N LYS A 17 4.54 -17.82 9.45
CA LYS A 17 4.25 -17.35 10.81
C LYS A 17 3.36 -16.13 10.81
N LYS A 18 3.54 -15.24 9.83
CA LYS A 18 2.70 -14.07 9.62
C LYS A 18 2.45 -13.84 8.15
N SER A 19 1.29 -13.26 7.87
CA SER A 19 0.90 -12.79 6.56
C SER A 19 0.14 -11.47 6.74
N HIS A 20 0.43 -10.52 5.86
CA HIS A 20 -0.15 -9.18 5.91
C HIS A 20 -0.48 -8.68 4.50
N LEU A 21 -1.45 -7.79 4.43
CA LEU A 21 -1.82 -7.10 3.21
C LEU A 21 -2.01 -5.62 3.51
N GLY A 22 -1.07 -4.80 3.03
CA GLY A 22 -1.29 -3.37 2.88
C GLY A 22 -2.17 -3.12 1.66
N ALA A 23 -3.08 -2.14 1.76
CA ALA A 23 -3.91 -1.72 0.64
C ALA A 23 -3.96 -0.20 0.57
N ARG A 24 -3.83 0.30 -0.66
CA ARG A 24 -3.96 1.71 -1.00
C ARG A 24 -4.94 1.85 -2.15
N LYS A 25 -5.66 2.96 -2.21
CA LYS A 25 -6.49 3.35 -3.36
C LYS A 25 -5.91 4.58 -4.02
N LEU A 26 -5.59 4.49 -5.30
CA LEU A 26 -5.11 5.62 -6.12
C LEU A 26 -5.96 5.67 -7.38
N ASN A 27 -6.54 6.83 -7.72
CA ASN A 27 -7.43 6.99 -8.88
C ASN A 27 -8.57 5.95 -8.92
N ASN A 28 -9.12 5.60 -7.74
CA ASN A 28 -10.14 4.56 -7.56
C ASN A 28 -9.68 3.13 -7.88
N GLU A 29 -8.39 2.88 -8.09
CA GLU A 29 -7.80 1.55 -8.25
C GLU A 29 -7.08 1.11 -6.97
N LEU A 30 -7.20 -0.18 -6.63
CA LEU A 30 -6.51 -0.79 -5.51
C LEU A 30 -5.06 -1.11 -5.90
N ILE A 31 -4.14 -0.70 -5.04
CA ILE A 31 -2.73 -1.07 -5.04
C ILE A 31 -2.48 -1.92 -3.79
N LEU A 32 -1.93 -3.12 -3.99
CA LEU A 32 -1.79 -4.13 -2.94
C LEU A 32 -0.33 -4.41 -2.61
N PHE A 33 -0.05 -4.56 -1.31
CA PHE A 33 1.27 -4.80 -0.74
C PHE A 33 1.23 -6.08 0.10
N PRO A 34 1.22 -7.27 -0.54
CA PRO A 34 1.25 -8.53 0.18
C PRO A 34 2.62 -8.75 0.81
N GLU A 35 2.61 -9.36 1.99
CA GLU A 35 3.80 -9.72 2.74
C GLU A 35 3.58 -11.03 3.51
N ILE A 36 4.62 -11.86 3.57
CA ILE A 36 4.69 -13.01 4.46
C ILE A 36 6.02 -13.05 5.21
N GLU A 37 5.98 -13.57 6.43
CA GLU A 37 7.14 -14.01 7.22
C GLU A 37 7.02 -15.52 7.43
N ALA A 38 8.08 -16.28 7.16
CA ALA A 38 8.09 -17.72 7.31
C ALA A 38 9.40 -18.22 7.92
N GLU A 39 9.34 -19.33 8.65
CA GLU A 39 10.47 -19.88 9.38
C GLU A 39 10.57 -21.40 9.21
N VAL A 40 11.78 -21.94 9.26
CA VAL A 40 12.07 -23.37 9.25
C VAL A 40 12.92 -23.74 10.47
N ASN A 41 12.49 -24.80 11.17
CA ASN A 41 13.26 -25.36 12.28
C ASN A 41 13.93 -26.65 11.78
N SER A 42 15.17 -26.55 11.30
CA SER A 42 15.95 -27.67 10.80
C SER A 42 17.40 -27.53 11.26
N GLU A 43 17.98 -28.59 11.82
CA GLU A 43 19.39 -28.61 12.23
C GLU A 43 20.36 -28.48 11.04
N ASN A 44 19.87 -28.73 9.81
CA ASN A 44 20.65 -28.64 8.58
C ASN A 44 20.61 -27.25 7.92
N ILE A 45 19.96 -26.28 8.56
CA ILE A 45 19.83 -24.90 8.05
C ILE A 45 20.45 -23.96 9.09
N GLU A 46 21.40 -23.15 8.65
CA GLU A 46 22.02 -22.13 9.50
C GLU A 46 20.97 -21.13 10.00
N TYR A 47 21.17 -20.63 11.22
CA TYR A 47 20.21 -19.73 11.89
C TYR A 47 19.81 -18.52 11.02
N ASP A 48 20.78 -17.88 10.35
CA ASP A 48 20.53 -16.70 9.50
C ASP A 48 19.76 -17.02 8.21
N LYS A 49 19.55 -18.31 7.91
CA LYS A 49 18.76 -18.80 6.78
C LYS A 49 17.46 -19.45 7.24
N SER A 50 17.17 -19.42 8.55
CA SER A 50 16.01 -20.09 9.14
C SER A 50 14.73 -19.28 9.03
N ALA A 51 14.81 -17.98 8.73
CA ALA A 51 13.68 -17.07 8.60
C ALA A 51 13.73 -16.34 7.26
N VAL A 52 12.57 -16.16 6.63
CA VAL A 52 12.44 -15.48 5.35
C VAL A 52 11.26 -14.52 5.39
N ARG A 53 11.35 -13.43 4.64
CA ARG A 53 10.27 -12.47 4.45
C ARG A 53 10.10 -12.17 2.96
N LEU A 54 8.94 -12.46 2.40
CA LEU A 54 8.61 -12.18 1.00
C LEU A 54 7.60 -11.05 0.96
N TYR A 55 7.89 -9.97 0.23
CA TYR A 55 7.01 -8.81 0.16
C TYR A 55 7.13 -8.06 -1.18
N HIS A 56 6.07 -7.33 -1.54
CA HIS A 56 6.05 -6.49 -2.73
C HIS A 56 6.35 -5.03 -2.34
N ASN A 57 7.53 -4.52 -2.70
CA ASN A 57 8.04 -3.23 -2.20
C ASN A 57 7.12 -2.06 -2.56
N ASN A 58 6.80 -1.92 -3.84
CA ASN A 58 6.02 -0.79 -4.36
C ASN A 58 4.52 -1.08 -4.47
N GLY A 59 4.10 -2.26 -4.03
CA GLY A 59 2.80 -2.83 -4.33
C GLY A 59 2.54 -3.00 -5.84
N PHE A 60 1.46 -3.66 -6.19
CA PHE A 60 1.03 -3.80 -7.59
C PHE A 60 -0.35 -3.19 -7.79
N ASN A 61 -0.52 -2.46 -8.89
CA ASN A 61 -1.82 -1.97 -9.28
C ASN A 61 -2.69 -3.13 -9.78
N THR A 62 -3.88 -3.26 -9.20
CA THR A 62 -4.81 -4.34 -9.53
C THR A 62 -5.72 -4.03 -10.72
N HIS A 63 -5.80 -2.76 -11.11
CA HIS A 63 -6.78 -2.22 -12.05
C HIS A 63 -8.22 -2.61 -11.67
N THR A 64 -8.52 -2.62 -10.37
CA THR A 64 -9.84 -2.87 -9.80
C THR A 64 -10.14 -1.88 -8.69
N SER A 65 -11.41 -1.58 -8.45
CA SER A 65 -11.83 -0.65 -7.41
C SER A 65 -12.34 -1.32 -6.13
N THR A 66 -12.59 -2.62 -6.16
CA THR A 66 -13.14 -3.44 -5.08
C THR A 66 -12.32 -4.72 -4.88
N PHE A 67 -12.33 -5.28 -3.68
CA PHE A 67 -11.60 -6.52 -3.41
C PHE A 67 -12.26 -7.72 -4.09
N GLU A 68 -13.59 -7.72 -4.18
CA GLU A 68 -14.40 -8.79 -4.77
C GLU A 68 -13.99 -9.06 -6.22
N ASP A 69 -13.70 -7.99 -6.98
CA ASP A 69 -13.26 -8.04 -8.38
C ASP A 69 -11.86 -8.65 -8.57
N LEU A 70 -11.11 -8.89 -7.50
CA LEU A 70 -9.78 -9.48 -7.56
C LEU A 70 -9.82 -11.00 -7.77
N LYS A 71 -10.93 -11.67 -7.45
CA LYS A 71 -11.00 -13.13 -7.48
C LYS A 71 -10.64 -13.69 -8.86
N GLY A 72 -9.64 -14.58 -8.88
CA GLY A 72 -9.12 -15.22 -10.09
C GLY A 72 -8.13 -14.37 -10.90
N LYS A 73 -7.84 -13.13 -10.50
CA LYS A 73 -6.86 -12.29 -11.20
C LYS A 73 -5.44 -12.77 -10.97
N LYS A 74 -4.61 -12.58 -11.99
CA LYS A 74 -3.17 -12.85 -11.97
C LYS A 74 -2.39 -11.59 -12.33
N PHE A 75 -1.31 -11.36 -11.60
CA PHE A 75 -0.40 -10.24 -11.77
C PHE A 75 0.99 -10.83 -12.02
N ILE A 76 1.54 -10.58 -13.20
CA ILE A 76 2.74 -11.24 -13.71
C ILE A 76 3.78 -10.19 -14.03
N TRP A 77 5.01 -10.42 -13.56
CA TRP A 77 6.17 -9.64 -13.95
C TRP A 77 7.33 -10.56 -14.31
N ASN A 78 8.10 -10.15 -15.33
CA ASN A 78 9.20 -10.93 -15.90
C ASN A 78 10.57 -10.25 -15.75
N SER A 79 10.62 -9.18 -14.96
CA SER A 79 11.81 -8.37 -14.70
C SER A 79 11.81 -7.95 -13.23
N HIS A 80 13.00 -7.78 -12.65
CA HIS A 80 13.16 -7.27 -11.29
C HIS A 80 12.49 -5.88 -11.10
N TYR A 81 12.48 -5.06 -12.15
CA TYR A 81 11.88 -3.73 -12.17
C TYR A 81 10.57 -3.68 -12.97
N ASN A 82 9.64 -2.83 -12.51
CA ASN A 82 8.41 -2.46 -13.20
C ASN A 82 8.67 -1.38 -14.28
N GLU A 83 7.62 -0.91 -14.98
CA GLU A 83 7.73 0.10 -16.05
C GLU A 83 8.27 1.46 -15.58
N ASN A 84 8.24 1.73 -14.27
CA ASN A 84 8.76 2.94 -13.65
C ASN A 84 10.18 2.75 -13.08
N GLU A 85 10.87 1.65 -13.44
CA GLU A 85 12.17 1.26 -12.89
C GLU A 85 12.15 1.00 -11.37
N GLU A 86 10.99 0.65 -10.81
CA GLU A 86 10.85 0.34 -9.39
C GLU A 86 10.79 -1.18 -9.16
N GLU A 87 11.33 -1.64 -8.05
CA GLU A 87 11.51 -3.06 -7.74
C GLU A 87 10.15 -3.75 -7.46
N ALA A 88 9.89 -4.87 -8.13
CA ALA A 88 8.58 -5.54 -8.10
C ALA A 88 8.43 -6.57 -6.95
N GLY A 89 9.50 -6.95 -6.25
CA GLY A 89 9.40 -7.88 -5.13
C GLY A 89 10.73 -8.21 -4.48
N TYR A 90 10.68 -8.56 -3.20
CA TYR A 90 11.85 -8.90 -2.40
C TYR A 90 11.64 -10.18 -1.61
N LEU A 91 12.72 -10.94 -1.55
CA LEU A 91 12.87 -12.04 -0.62
C LEU A 91 13.99 -11.67 0.36
N TYR A 92 13.64 -11.29 1.58
CA TYR A 92 14.62 -11.01 2.62
C TYR A 92 14.93 -12.28 3.41
N ILE A 93 16.20 -12.66 3.49
CA ILE A 93 16.66 -13.81 4.27
C ILE A 93 17.92 -13.44 5.06
N GLN A 94 18.97 -13.07 4.35
CA GLN A 94 20.17 -12.42 4.92
C GLN A 94 20.23 -10.96 4.48
N GLU A 95 20.13 -10.76 3.17
CA GLU A 95 20.00 -9.45 2.53
C GLU A 95 18.69 -9.37 1.74
N HIS A 96 18.50 -8.24 1.05
CA HIS A 96 17.37 -8.04 0.15
C HIS A 96 17.64 -8.74 -1.18
N GLU A 97 17.18 -9.97 -1.29
CA GLU A 97 17.31 -10.75 -2.50
C GLU A 97 16.28 -10.31 -3.55
N GLU A 98 16.76 -10.08 -4.78
CA GLU A 98 15.94 -9.64 -5.90
C GLU A 98 14.97 -10.76 -6.33
N VAL A 99 13.66 -10.45 -6.40
CA VAL A 99 12.70 -11.29 -7.11
C VAL A 99 12.73 -10.93 -8.59
N THR A 100 13.38 -11.75 -9.40
CA THR A 100 13.60 -11.48 -10.83
C THR A 100 12.34 -11.67 -11.67
N LYS A 101 11.44 -12.56 -11.24
CA LYS A 101 10.13 -12.82 -11.87
C LYS A 101 9.12 -13.25 -10.83
N GLY A 102 7.85 -12.97 -11.07
CA GLY A 102 6.80 -13.48 -10.19
C GLY A 102 5.40 -13.44 -10.78
N ILE A 103 4.55 -14.24 -10.15
CA ILE A 103 3.13 -14.37 -10.43
C ILE A 103 2.42 -14.33 -9.09
N ILE A 104 1.56 -13.35 -8.90
CA ILE A 104 0.60 -13.30 -7.81
C ILE A 104 -0.78 -13.62 -8.37
N GLU A 105 -1.42 -14.64 -7.84
CA GLU A 105 -2.79 -15.03 -8.17
C GLU A 105 -3.67 -14.89 -6.93
N ILE A 106 -4.80 -14.19 -7.09
CA ILE A 106 -5.80 -14.07 -6.04
C ILE A 106 -6.80 -15.22 -6.21
N ILE A 107 -6.64 -16.26 -5.38
CA ILE A 107 -7.40 -17.50 -5.51
C ILE A 107 -8.85 -17.30 -5.07
N GLU A 108 -9.03 -16.69 -3.90
CA GLU A 108 -10.34 -16.43 -3.30
C GLU A 108 -10.36 -15.09 -2.57
N VAL A 109 -11.54 -14.48 -2.56
CA VAL A 109 -11.88 -13.29 -1.80
C VAL A 109 -13.21 -13.56 -1.11
N ASP A 110 -13.24 -13.37 0.20
CA ASP A 110 -14.47 -13.34 1.00
C ASP A 110 -14.48 -12.10 1.91
N CYS A 111 -15.52 -11.93 2.73
CA CYS A 111 -15.66 -10.74 3.57
C CYS A 111 -14.61 -10.62 4.69
N ASN A 112 -13.91 -11.69 5.03
CA ASN A 112 -12.96 -11.74 6.14
C ASN A 112 -11.51 -11.89 5.70
N LYS A 113 -11.27 -12.53 4.55
CA LYS A 113 -9.93 -12.89 4.09
C LYS A 113 -9.78 -12.92 2.58
N ILE A 114 -8.52 -12.88 2.16
CA ILE A 114 -8.10 -13.07 0.78
C ILE A 114 -7.05 -14.19 0.76
N ILE A 115 -7.16 -15.11 -0.20
CA ILE A 115 -6.20 -16.20 -0.39
C ILE A 115 -5.34 -15.89 -1.62
N PHE A 116 -4.04 -15.82 -1.39
CA PHE A 116 -3.02 -15.56 -2.40
C PHE A 116 -2.29 -16.85 -2.75
N LYS A 117 -1.93 -17.00 -4.02
CA LYS A 117 -0.84 -17.84 -4.46
C LYS A 117 0.25 -16.94 -5.04
N TRP A 118 1.49 -17.11 -4.59
CA TRP A 118 2.63 -16.37 -5.11
C TRP A 118 3.76 -17.32 -5.46
N SER A 119 4.21 -17.28 -6.70
CA SER A 119 5.38 -18.03 -7.18
C SER A 119 6.30 -17.14 -8.00
N GLY A 120 7.58 -17.48 -8.04
CA GLY A 120 8.55 -16.68 -8.78
C GLY A 120 9.95 -17.24 -8.73
N LEU A 121 10.90 -16.41 -9.14
CA LEU A 121 12.34 -16.67 -9.12
C LEU A 121 13.01 -15.57 -8.32
N ALA A 122 13.96 -15.94 -7.45
CA ALA A 122 14.73 -15.00 -6.64
C ALA A 122 16.23 -15.32 -6.71
N ASN A 123 17.07 -14.30 -6.65
CA ASN A 123 18.52 -14.46 -6.61
C ASN A 123 18.96 -14.76 -5.18
N VAL A 124 19.46 -15.94 -4.86
CA VAL A 124 19.81 -16.35 -3.49
C VAL A 124 21.24 -16.87 -3.47
N PHE A 125 22.19 -16.11 -2.92
CA PHE A 125 23.63 -16.43 -3.06
C PHE A 125 24.26 -17.06 -1.81
N TRP A 126 23.63 -18.08 -1.23
CA TRP A 126 24.08 -18.67 0.04
C TRP A 126 25.20 -19.69 -0.06
N ASN A 127 25.23 -20.44 -1.16
CA ASN A 127 26.20 -21.50 -1.47
C ASN A 127 26.00 -21.95 -2.93
N GLU A 128 26.82 -22.88 -3.41
CA GLU A 128 26.80 -23.39 -4.80
C GLU A 128 25.47 -24.04 -5.22
N LYS A 129 24.61 -24.47 -4.29
CA LYS A 129 23.29 -25.03 -4.58
C LYS A 129 22.28 -23.95 -4.91
N TYR A 130 22.50 -22.73 -4.45
CA TYR A 130 21.66 -21.56 -4.69
C TYR A 130 22.43 -20.58 -5.60
N GLY A 131 21.74 -19.63 -6.20
CA GLY A 131 22.36 -18.67 -7.11
C GLY A 131 21.30 -17.79 -7.74
N GLN A 132 21.42 -17.55 -9.03
CA GLN A 132 20.39 -16.81 -9.77
C GLN A 132 19.14 -17.67 -9.99
N ASP A 133 17.99 -16.99 -10.06
CA ASP A 133 16.72 -17.58 -10.46
C ASP A 133 16.30 -18.83 -9.66
N VAL A 134 16.49 -18.79 -8.33
CA VAL A 134 16.03 -19.85 -7.43
C VAL A 134 14.51 -19.81 -7.33
N PRO A 135 13.80 -20.92 -7.63
CA PRO A 135 12.34 -20.92 -7.64
C PRO A 135 11.76 -20.88 -6.23
N PHE A 136 10.68 -20.12 -6.07
CA PHE A 136 9.84 -20.17 -4.88
C PHE A 136 8.35 -20.31 -5.20
N GLU A 137 7.59 -20.86 -4.26
CA GLU A 137 6.12 -20.94 -4.31
C GLU A 137 5.55 -20.86 -2.90
N THR A 138 4.46 -20.12 -2.74
CA THR A 138 3.68 -20.06 -1.51
C THR A 138 2.18 -19.89 -1.79
N THR A 139 1.36 -20.35 -0.84
CA THR A 139 -0.07 -20.06 -0.79
C THR A 139 -0.41 -19.65 0.63
N PHE A 140 -1.01 -18.49 0.81
CA PHE A 140 -1.26 -17.91 2.13
C PHE A 140 -2.58 -17.14 2.15
N SER A 141 -3.17 -17.08 3.35
CA SER A 141 -4.35 -16.27 3.61
C SER A 141 -3.94 -15.01 4.35
N VAL A 142 -4.58 -13.89 4.04
CA VAL A 142 -4.48 -12.63 4.79
C VAL A 142 -5.88 -12.19 5.23
N ALA A 143 -5.97 -11.47 6.34
CA ALA A 143 -7.20 -10.82 6.74
C ALA A 143 -7.54 -9.67 5.77
N MET A 144 -8.83 -9.43 5.55
CA MET A 144 -9.30 -8.28 4.79
C MET A 144 -8.81 -6.98 5.47
N PRO A 145 -8.13 -6.08 4.73
CA PRO A 145 -7.62 -4.84 5.31
C PRO A 145 -8.77 -3.95 5.79
N ARG A 146 -8.74 -3.57 7.07
CA ARG A 146 -9.75 -2.69 7.69
C ARG A 146 -9.49 -1.21 7.43
N LYS A 147 -8.27 -0.87 7.06
CA LYS A 147 -7.84 0.49 6.74
C LYS A 147 -7.30 0.46 5.32
N ILE A 148 -7.83 1.34 4.48
CA ILE A 148 -7.36 1.55 3.12
C ILE A 148 -6.85 2.98 3.07
N ASN A 149 -5.60 3.14 2.66
CA ASN A 149 -5.04 4.45 2.46
C ASN A 149 -5.50 5.02 1.13
N HIS A 150 -6.16 6.16 1.13
CA HIS A 150 -6.63 6.83 -0.09
C HIS A 150 -5.62 7.90 -0.50
N ILE A 151 -5.26 7.90 -1.78
CA ILE A 151 -4.47 8.96 -2.41
C ILE A 151 -5.32 9.73 -3.40
N LEU A 152 -5.41 11.03 -3.19
CA LEU A 152 -6.03 11.99 -4.10
C LEU A 152 -4.95 12.81 -4.82
N ASP A 153 -4.89 12.67 -6.14
CA ASP A 153 -4.09 13.54 -7.02
C ASP A 153 -4.82 14.88 -7.22
N GLY A 154 -4.34 15.91 -6.52
CA GLY A 154 -4.92 17.24 -6.50
C GLY A 154 -4.84 18.00 -7.82
N PHE A 155 -3.96 17.60 -8.74
CA PHE A 155 -3.93 18.20 -10.08
C PHE A 155 -4.96 17.57 -11.02
N LYS A 156 -5.37 16.33 -10.75
CA LYS A 156 -6.39 15.63 -11.53
C LYS A 156 -7.81 15.85 -11.02
N SER A 157 -7.99 15.85 -9.71
CA SER A 157 -9.31 15.95 -9.08
C SER A 157 -9.21 16.55 -7.69
N SER A 158 -10.28 17.23 -7.25
CA SER A 158 -10.48 17.58 -5.85
C SER A 158 -11.32 16.55 -5.10
N LYS A 159 -11.89 15.56 -5.79
CA LYS A 159 -12.88 14.62 -5.24
C LYS A 159 -12.50 13.17 -5.51
N VAL A 160 -12.75 12.29 -4.55
CA VAL A 160 -12.56 10.84 -4.67
C VAL A 160 -13.69 10.05 -4.01
N LEU A 161 -14.04 8.93 -4.62
CA LEU A 161 -14.94 7.92 -4.08
C LEU A 161 -14.16 7.04 -3.10
N ILE A 162 -14.64 6.96 -1.86
CA ILE A 162 -14.06 6.11 -0.82
C ILE A 162 -14.64 4.70 -0.94
N ASP A 163 -15.98 4.62 -0.93
CA ASP A 163 -16.79 3.43 -1.11
C ASP A 163 -18.12 3.77 -1.78
N GLY A 164 -19.03 2.82 -1.95
CA GLY A 164 -20.30 3.00 -2.66
C GLY A 164 -21.23 4.09 -2.10
N HIS A 165 -21.01 4.60 -0.89
CA HIS A 165 -21.84 5.60 -0.24
C HIS A 165 -21.06 6.78 0.35
N THR A 166 -19.75 6.83 0.09
CA THR A 166 -18.84 7.78 0.74
C THR A 166 -17.96 8.50 -0.28
N TYR A 167 -17.97 9.83 -0.25
CA TYR A 167 -17.10 10.69 -1.07
C TYR A 167 -16.31 11.66 -0.21
N PHE A 168 -15.06 11.91 -0.58
CA PHE A 168 -14.22 12.94 0.01
C PHE A 168 -13.88 14.00 -1.03
N GLU A 169 -14.04 15.28 -0.69
CA GLU A 169 -13.80 16.41 -1.58
C GLU A 169 -13.02 17.52 -0.88
N LEU A 170 -11.92 17.97 -1.49
CA LEU A 170 -11.16 19.16 -1.11
C LEU A 170 -11.82 20.41 -1.68
N ILE A 171 -12.38 21.26 -0.82
CA ILE A 171 -13.27 22.35 -1.28
C ILE A 171 -12.55 23.69 -1.50
N ASN A 172 -11.32 23.85 -1.00
CA ASN A 172 -10.49 25.05 -1.20
C ASN A 172 -9.12 24.74 -1.81
N LEU A 173 -9.02 23.69 -2.62
CA LEU A 173 -7.75 23.19 -3.15
C LEU A 173 -6.93 24.25 -3.89
N LYS A 174 -7.59 25.17 -4.63
CA LYS A 174 -6.89 26.25 -5.35
C LYS A 174 -6.20 27.23 -4.40
N ASP A 175 -6.89 27.64 -3.34
CA ASP A 175 -6.34 28.56 -2.34
C ASP A 175 -5.18 27.88 -1.59
N PHE A 176 -5.34 26.60 -1.26
CA PHE A 176 -4.28 25.82 -0.63
C PHE A 176 -3.03 25.67 -1.52
N ILE A 177 -3.20 25.44 -2.82
CA ILE A 177 -2.07 25.39 -3.78
C ILE A 177 -1.36 26.74 -3.85
N PHE A 178 -2.10 27.85 -3.83
CA PHE A 178 -1.50 29.20 -3.81
C PHE A 178 -0.65 29.43 -2.54
N ASP A 179 -1.13 28.99 -1.38
CA ASP A 179 -0.35 29.03 -0.14
C ASP A 179 0.93 28.17 -0.23
N LEU A 180 0.82 26.97 -0.84
CA LEU A 180 1.96 26.09 -1.08
C LEU A 180 3.00 26.68 -2.04
N GLU A 181 2.57 27.33 -3.11
CA GLU A 181 3.44 28.03 -4.05
C GLU A 181 4.22 29.14 -3.34
N THR A 182 3.49 29.96 -2.56
CA THR A 182 4.07 31.08 -1.82
C THR A 182 5.14 30.62 -0.82
N ILE A 183 4.84 29.59 -0.02
CA ILE A 183 5.82 29.08 0.97
C ILE A 183 6.99 28.35 0.30
N SER A 184 6.76 27.69 -0.85
CA SER A 184 7.82 27.00 -1.59
C SER A 184 8.83 27.99 -2.18
N GLN A 185 8.35 29.13 -2.67
CA GLN A 185 9.21 30.21 -3.19
C GLN A 185 10.07 30.84 -2.08
N THR A 186 9.48 31.08 -0.91
CA THR A 186 10.19 31.69 0.23
C THR A 186 11.06 30.69 1.01
N ARG A 187 10.75 29.38 0.91
CA ARG A 187 11.36 28.27 1.65
C ARG A 187 11.24 28.38 3.18
N GLN A 188 10.34 29.23 3.69
CA GLN A 188 10.14 29.47 5.12
C GLN A 188 9.13 28.50 5.73
N TRP A 189 9.37 27.18 5.62
CA TRP A 189 8.40 26.14 6.01
C TRP A 189 7.92 26.20 7.46
N ASN A 190 8.74 26.72 8.38
CA ASN A 190 8.36 26.96 9.76
C ASN A 190 7.27 28.04 9.93
N GLN A 191 6.91 28.75 8.86
CA GLN A 191 5.83 29.73 8.82
C GLN A 191 4.62 29.23 8.03
N PHE A 192 4.63 27.97 7.57
CA PHE A 192 3.50 27.40 6.86
C PHE A 192 2.30 27.26 7.80
N ASN A 193 1.35 28.17 7.64
CA ASN A 193 0.06 28.17 8.33
C ASN A 193 -1.01 28.27 7.26
N SER A 194 -1.75 27.19 7.06
CA SER A 194 -2.82 27.12 6.07
C SER A 194 -3.88 26.14 6.54
N THR A 195 -5.04 26.13 5.89
CA THR A 195 -6.12 25.19 6.17
C THR A 195 -6.56 24.54 4.87
N LEU A 196 -6.43 23.22 4.78
CA LEU A 196 -7.03 22.45 3.71
C LEU A 196 -8.42 22.01 4.14
N ARG A 197 -9.45 22.63 3.56
CA ARG A 197 -10.85 22.35 3.86
C ARG A 197 -11.36 21.19 3.03
N PHE A 198 -12.20 20.37 3.64
CA PHE A 198 -12.83 19.24 2.98
C PHE A 198 -14.31 19.12 3.29
N LYS A 199 -15.00 18.37 2.42
CA LYS A 199 -16.36 17.88 2.59
C LYS A 199 -16.34 16.36 2.44
N LEU A 200 -16.87 15.67 3.42
CA LEU A 200 -17.11 14.23 3.41
C LEU A 200 -18.62 14.00 3.26
N THR A 201 -19.05 13.41 2.15
CA THR A 201 -20.45 12.99 1.95
C THR A 201 -20.55 11.52 2.34
N TYR A 202 -21.37 11.19 3.34
CA TYR A 202 -21.62 9.82 3.78
C TYR A 202 -23.12 9.55 3.85
N MET A 203 -23.61 8.55 3.11
CA MET A 203 -25.04 8.23 3.04
C MET A 203 -25.90 9.45 2.71
N ASP A 204 -25.47 10.23 1.71
CA ASP A 204 -26.08 11.48 1.24
C ASP A 204 -26.11 12.64 2.28
N ILE A 205 -25.34 12.54 3.36
CA ILE A 205 -25.19 13.60 4.37
C ILE A 205 -23.78 14.21 4.26
N ASP A 206 -23.71 15.53 4.16
CA ASP A 206 -22.46 16.28 4.09
C ASP A 206 -21.91 16.65 5.47
N PHE A 207 -20.64 16.31 5.70
CA PHE A 207 -19.86 16.69 6.86
C PHE A 207 -18.66 17.55 6.42
N PHE A 208 -18.57 18.76 6.97
CA PHE A 208 -17.50 19.70 6.64
C PHE A 208 -16.41 19.65 7.69
N GLY A 209 -15.18 19.90 7.27
CA GLY A 209 -14.02 19.92 8.15
C GLY A 209 -12.80 20.56 7.49
N GLY A 210 -11.69 20.51 8.20
CA GLY A 210 -10.41 21.02 7.71
C GLY A 210 -9.21 20.37 8.37
N ILE A 211 -8.10 20.44 7.66
CA ILE A 211 -6.76 20.09 8.13
C ILE A 211 -6.03 21.40 8.35
N GLU A 212 -5.78 21.73 9.61
CA GLU A 212 -5.11 22.96 10.03
C GLU A 212 -3.61 22.69 10.16
N PHE A 213 -2.81 23.35 9.33
CA PHE A 213 -1.34 23.29 9.39
C PHE A 213 -0.83 24.45 10.23
N SER A 214 0.09 24.17 11.16
CA SER A 214 0.66 25.20 12.05
C SER A 214 2.18 25.11 12.11
N GLY A 215 2.87 26.11 11.60
CA GLY A 215 4.33 26.18 11.63
C GLY A 215 5.05 25.03 10.90
N GLY A 216 4.44 24.46 9.86
CA GLY A 216 5.07 23.40 9.06
C GLY A 216 4.09 22.45 8.39
N LYS A 217 4.50 21.86 7.26
CA LYS A 217 3.69 20.89 6.51
C LYS A 217 3.39 19.58 7.26
N ASN A 218 4.24 19.22 8.22
CA ASN A 218 4.12 17.99 9.01
C ASN A 218 3.45 18.21 10.37
N ASN A 219 3.12 19.46 10.72
CA ASN A 219 2.43 19.77 11.97
C ASN A 219 0.99 20.18 11.64
N TYR A 220 0.08 19.22 11.73
CA TYR A 220 -1.31 19.42 11.36
C TYR A 220 -2.29 18.75 12.33
N LYS A 221 -3.52 19.24 12.31
CA LYS A 221 -4.65 18.64 13.01
C LYS A 221 -5.87 18.60 12.10
N THR A 222 -6.54 17.45 12.06
CA THR A 222 -7.83 17.30 11.38
C THR A 222 -8.98 17.59 12.35
N ASN A 223 -9.92 18.45 11.95
CA ASN A 223 -11.12 18.75 12.73
C ASN A 223 -12.36 18.66 11.82
N PHE A 224 -13.47 18.18 12.39
CA PHE A 224 -14.80 18.31 11.78
C PHE A 224 -15.58 19.45 12.45
N GLU A 225 -16.40 20.15 11.67
CA GLU A 225 -17.28 21.21 12.17
C GLU A 225 -18.44 20.67 13.01
N LYS A 226 -18.84 19.41 12.75
CA LYS A 226 -19.91 18.69 13.46
C LYS A 226 -19.51 17.23 13.65
N LYS A 227 -20.15 16.54 14.59
CA LYS A 227 -19.92 15.10 14.82
C LYS A 227 -20.19 14.32 13.52
N CYS A 228 -19.16 13.62 13.03
CA CYS A 228 -19.23 12.73 11.88
C CYS A 228 -19.24 11.26 12.37
N PRO A 229 -19.97 10.34 11.72
CA PRO A 229 -19.87 8.90 12.02
C PRO A 229 -18.58 8.27 11.50
N LEU A 230 -17.87 8.96 10.62
CA LEU A 230 -16.58 8.55 10.07
C LEU A 230 -15.45 9.38 10.68
N ASP A 231 -14.30 8.75 10.85
CA ASP A 231 -13.03 9.40 11.10
C ASP A 231 -12.27 9.60 9.79
N VAL A 232 -11.55 10.72 9.69
CA VAL A 232 -10.66 11.03 8.57
C VAL A 232 -9.28 11.31 9.15
N ILE A 233 -8.36 10.37 8.94
CA ILE A 233 -6.98 10.48 9.40
C ILE A 233 -6.15 10.98 8.23
N PHE A 234 -5.79 12.26 8.26
CA PHE A 234 -4.86 12.81 7.28
C PHE A 234 -3.46 12.28 7.56
N GLN A 235 -2.79 11.73 6.54
CA GLN A 235 -1.46 11.13 6.65
C GLN A 235 -0.36 12.09 6.13
N GLY A 236 -0.76 13.12 5.38
CA GLY A 236 0.15 14.10 4.81
C GLY A 236 -0.13 14.37 3.34
N PHE A 237 0.71 15.21 2.75
CA PHE A 237 0.73 15.43 1.32
C PHE A 237 2.16 15.53 0.80
N ASP A 238 2.35 15.06 -0.43
CA ASP A 238 3.60 15.18 -1.17
C ASP A 238 3.35 15.96 -2.45
N PHE A 239 4.33 16.74 -2.88
CA PHE A 239 4.16 17.61 -4.02
C PHE A 239 5.49 17.94 -4.72
N ASN A 240 5.38 18.20 -6.01
CA ASN A 240 6.38 18.85 -6.84
C ASN A 240 5.61 19.69 -7.87
N LEU A 241 5.59 21.00 -7.62
CA LEU A 241 4.78 21.93 -8.40
C LEU A 241 5.31 22.12 -9.84
N GLU A 242 6.60 21.90 -10.07
CA GLU A 242 7.22 22.03 -11.40
C GLU A 242 6.72 20.95 -12.36
N VAL A 243 6.60 19.71 -11.87
CA VAL A 243 6.09 18.57 -12.66
C VAL A 243 4.60 18.30 -12.45
N LYS A 244 3.88 19.22 -11.80
CA LYS A 244 2.44 19.11 -11.49
C LYS A 244 2.08 17.82 -10.75
N TYR A 245 2.83 17.53 -9.70
CA TYR A 245 2.58 16.43 -8.77
C TYR A 245 2.08 16.99 -7.43
N LEU A 246 0.93 16.53 -6.96
CA LEU A 246 0.35 16.90 -5.67
C LEU A 246 -0.58 15.78 -5.21
N ASN A 247 -0.15 15.02 -4.22
CA ASN A 247 -0.90 13.88 -3.69
C ASN A 247 -1.25 14.11 -2.23
N PHE A 248 -2.52 13.96 -1.89
CA PHE A 248 -3.02 13.97 -0.51
C PHE A 248 -3.29 12.54 -0.07
N SER A 249 -2.73 12.14 1.08
CA SER A 249 -2.91 10.81 1.65
C SER A 249 -3.77 10.88 2.91
N PHE A 250 -4.77 10.00 3.00
CA PHE A 250 -5.67 9.94 4.14
C PHE A 250 -6.35 8.57 4.28
N ASP A 251 -6.75 8.22 5.49
CA ASP A 251 -7.55 7.03 5.78
C ASP A 251 -8.96 7.45 6.20
N VAL A 252 -9.97 6.67 5.81
CA VAL A 252 -11.36 6.88 6.23
C VAL A 252 -11.87 5.61 6.89
N SER A 253 -12.48 5.73 8.07
CA SER A 253 -13.02 4.57 8.79
C SER A 253 -14.19 4.95 9.70
N LEU A 254 -15.03 3.99 10.08
CA LEU A 254 -16.08 4.21 11.08
C LEU A 254 -15.48 4.48 12.46
N ILE A 255 -16.04 5.45 13.17
CA ILE A 255 -15.72 5.68 14.59
C ILE A 255 -16.39 4.56 15.40
N ASN A 256 -15.58 3.73 16.06
CA ASN A 256 -16.05 2.71 17.01
C ASN A 256 -16.38 3.32 18.37
#